data_AF-A0A2V8LUX5-F1
#
_entry.id   AF-A0A2V8LUX5-F1
#
_cell.length_a   1.000
_cell.length_b   1.000
_cell.length_c   1.000
_cell.angle_alpha   90.00
_cell.angle_beta   90.00
_cell.angle_gamma   90.00
#
_symmetry.space_group_name_H-M   'P 1'
#
loop_
_entity.id
_entity.type
_entity.pdbx_description
1 polymer ?
#
loop_
_entity_poly.entity_id
_entity_poly.type
_entity_poly.pdbx_seq_one_letter_code
_entity_poly.pdbx_strand_id
1 'polypeptide(L)'
;MARGWGSKSVEDQKSAAEADRDAQIKPRMSADERAKRERKQSLLLSRSQVVSRLKVATNPRYRAQLESALDDLEAQLIEYE
;
A
#
# COMPACT_ATOMS: atom_id res chain seq x y z
N MET A 1 -5.16 17.48 -21.10
CA MET A 1 -5.50 17.10 -19.71
C MET A 1 -5.14 15.62 -19.50
N ALA A 2 -3.84 15.30 -19.56
CA ALA A 2 -3.37 13.96 -19.31
C ALA A 2 -3.45 13.70 -17.81
N ARG A 3 -4.35 12.80 -17.40
CA ARG A 3 -4.51 12.41 -16.00
C ARG A 3 -3.29 11.58 -15.63
N GLY A 4 -2.26 12.28 -15.14
CA GLY A 4 -1.06 11.70 -14.59
C GLY A 4 -1.43 10.72 -13.48
N TRP A 5 -1.21 9.44 -13.75
CA TRP A 5 -1.17 8.37 -12.79
C TRP A 5 -0.06 8.71 -11.78
N GLY A 6 -0.47 9.27 -10.64
CA GLY A 6 0.42 9.76 -9.59
C GLY A 6 1.12 8.65 -8.82
N SER A 7 1.99 7.89 -9.49
CA SER A 7 2.96 6.98 -8.86
C SER A 7 4.34 7.64 -8.68
N LYS A 8 4.36 8.90 -8.22
CA LYS A 8 5.62 9.63 -7.95
C LYS A 8 5.52 10.40 -6.63
N SER A 9 5.54 9.71 -5.49
CA SER A 9 5.97 10.30 -4.20
C SER A 9 5.99 9.29 -3.04
N VAL A 10 6.71 8.16 -3.15
CA VAL A 10 7.03 7.36 -1.94
C VAL A 10 8.48 6.83 -1.91
N GLU A 11 9.29 7.03 -2.96
CA GLU A 11 10.70 6.56 -2.94
C GLU A 11 11.70 7.62 -2.40
N ASP A 12 11.31 8.89 -2.27
CA ASP A 12 12.26 10.00 -1.99
C ASP A 12 12.58 10.25 -0.49
N GLN A 13 12.04 9.46 0.45
CA GLN A 13 12.30 9.65 1.89
C GLN A 13 13.35 8.71 2.50
N LYS A 14 14.22 8.09 1.68
CA LYS A 14 15.22 7.12 2.19
C LYS A 14 16.62 7.70 2.41
N SER A 15 16.97 8.86 1.87
CA SER A 15 18.36 9.38 1.96
C SER A 15 18.75 10.06 3.27
N ALA A 16 17.82 10.25 4.23
CA ALA A 16 18.13 10.93 5.49
C ALA A 16 18.43 9.98 6.67
N ALA A 17 18.18 8.67 6.52
CA ALA A 17 18.21 7.72 7.64
C ALA A 17 19.55 7.02 7.89
N GLU A 18 20.58 7.29 7.08
CA GLU A 18 21.90 6.64 7.23
C GLU A 18 22.81 7.30 8.27
N ALA A 19 22.52 8.55 8.68
CA ALA A 19 23.34 9.30 9.63
C ALA A 19 23.15 8.86 11.10
N ASP A 20 22.15 8.02 11.39
CA ASP A 20 21.72 7.67 12.75
C ASP A 20 22.04 6.20 13.11
N ARG A 21 23.12 5.66 12.51
CA ARG A 21 23.57 4.27 12.67
C ARG A 21 24.44 4.03 13.92
N ASP A 22 24.88 5.07 14.62
CA ASP A 22 25.75 4.94 15.81
C ASP A 22 25.02 4.79 17.15
N ALA A 23 23.71 5.05 17.20
CA ALA A 23 22.96 4.96 18.45
C ALA A 23 22.08 3.71 18.52
N GLN A 24 22.54 2.74 19.31
CA GLN A 24 21.71 1.80 20.05
C GLN A 24 21.07 0.63 19.27
N ILE A 25 21.79 -0.49 19.30
CA ILE A 25 21.36 -1.79 19.86
C ILE A 25 19.88 -1.84 20.32
N LYS A 26 18.98 -1.91 19.35
CA LYS A 26 17.69 -2.61 19.43
C LYS A 26 17.66 -3.50 18.19
N PRO A 27 16.92 -4.62 18.17
CA PRO A 27 16.59 -5.25 16.89
C PRO A 27 15.68 -4.25 16.14
N ARG A 28 16.32 -3.28 15.49
CA ARG A 28 15.71 -2.43 14.47
C ARG A 28 15.21 -3.46 13.49
N MET A 29 13.88 -3.57 13.36
CA MET A 29 13.25 -4.40 12.34
C MET A 29 14.13 -4.40 11.10
N SER A 30 14.44 -5.60 10.59
CA SER A 30 15.31 -5.68 9.42
C SER A 30 14.67 -4.85 8.30
N ALA A 31 15.49 -4.32 7.39
CA ALA A 31 14.99 -3.52 6.27
C ALA A 31 13.87 -4.27 5.51
N ASP A 32 13.98 -5.60 5.43
CA ASP A 32 12.98 -6.49 4.85
C ASP A 32 11.66 -6.53 5.64
N GLU A 33 11.71 -6.60 6.97
CA GLU A 33 10.50 -6.57 7.82
C GLU A 33 9.78 -5.22 7.69
N ARG A 34 10.53 -4.12 7.59
CA ARG A 34 9.95 -2.79 7.37
C ARG A 34 9.27 -2.72 6.00
N ALA A 35 9.95 -3.16 4.94
CA ALA A 35 9.38 -3.19 3.60
C ALA A 35 8.12 -4.06 3.50
N LYS A 36 8.09 -5.21 4.18
CA LYS A 36 6.89 -6.06 4.28
C LYS A 36 5.73 -5.33 4.97
N ARG A 37 5.99 -4.64 6.09
CA ARG A 37 4.94 -3.85 6.77
C ARG A 37 4.44 -2.69 5.93
N GLU A 38 5.32 -1.96 5.26
CA GLU A 38 4.95 -0.86 4.36
C GLU A 38 4.06 -1.36 3.21
N ARG A 39 4.42 -2.49 2.58
CA ARG A 39 3.60 -3.13 1.53
C ARG A 39 2.24 -3.58 2.07
N LYS A 40 2.19 -4.19 3.26
CA LYS A 40 0.92 -4.57 3.90
C LYS A 40 0.04 -3.34 4.16
N GLN A 41 0.62 -2.25 4.64
CA GLN A 41 -0.12 -1.01 4.89
C GLN A 41 -0.65 -0.38 3.60
N SER A 42 0.13 -0.37 2.51
CA SER A 42 -0.34 0.15 1.23
C SER A 42 -1.48 -0.68 0.64
N LEU A 43 -1.43 -2.01 0.78
CA LEU A 43 -2.53 -2.90 0.41
C LEU A 43 -3.79 -2.66 1.23
N LEU A 44 -3.68 -2.51 2.56
CA LEU A 44 -4.81 -2.19 3.43
C LEU A 44 -5.45 -0.83 3.08
N LEU A 45 -4.63 0.18 2.78
CA LEU A 45 -5.12 1.48 2.33
C LEU A 45 -5.89 1.35 1.01
N SER A 46 -5.33 0.62 0.05
CA SER A 46 -5.96 0.38 -1.26
C SER A 46 -7.30 -0.34 -1.11
N ARG A 47 -7.35 -1.38 -0.27
CA ARG A 47 -8.58 -2.09 0.08
C ARG A 47 -9.65 -1.14 0.63
N SER A 48 -9.29 -0.28 1.58
CA SER A 48 -10.22 0.68 2.17
C SER A 48 -10.81 1.66 1.14
N GLN A 49 -9.98 2.10 0.18
CA GLN A 49 -10.41 2.99 -0.90
C GLN A 49 -11.38 2.29 -1.85
N VAL A 50 -11.09 1.04 -2.23
CA VAL A 50 -11.98 0.24 -3.09
C VAL A 50 -13.33 0.01 -2.43
N VAL A 51 -13.34 -0.38 -1.15
CA VAL A 51 -14.59 -0.53 -0.37
C VAL A 51 -15.36 0.78 -0.30
N SER A 52 -14.68 1.92 -0.08
CA SER A 52 -15.34 3.23 -0.08
C SER A 52 -15.96 3.56 -1.45
N ARG A 53 -15.30 3.20 -2.55
CA ARG A 53 -15.81 3.41 -3.90
C ARG A 53 -17.00 2.50 -4.20
N LEU A 54 -16.99 1.24 -3.74
CA LEU A 54 -18.10 0.30 -3.88
C LEU A 54 -19.39 0.81 -3.22
N LYS A 55 -19.27 1.52 -2.08
CA LYS A 55 -20.42 2.10 -1.38
C LYS A 55 -21.15 3.17 -2.19
N VAL A 56 -20.43 3.91 -3.03
CA VAL A 56 -21.00 5.01 -3.84
C VAL A 56 -21.18 4.65 -5.31
N ALA A 57 -20.63 3.51 -5.76
CA ALA A 57 -20.71 3.06 -7.14
C ALA A 57 -22.13 2.57 -7.49
N THR A 58 -22.78 3.27 -8.41
CA THR A 58 -24.12 2.91 -8.92
C THR A 58 -24.06 2.14 -10.24
N ASN A 59 -22.97 2.28 -11.00
CA ASN A 59 -22.81 1.59 -12.28
C ASN A 59 -22.41 0.11 -12.04
N PRO A 60 -23.20 -0.86 -12.52
CA PRO A 60 -22.96 -2.29 -12.24
C PRO A 60 -21.65 -2.80 -12.85
N ARG A 61 -21.25 -2.32 -14.04
CA ARG A 61 -19.99 -2.72 -14.66
C ARG A 61 -18.79 -2.18 -13.89
N TYR A 62 -18.89 -0.95 -13.39
CA TYR A 62 -17.82 -0.36 -12.57
C TYR A 62 -17.73 -1.06 -11.21
N ARG A 63 -18.89 -1.40 -10.62
CA ARG A 63 -18.96 -2.15 -9.37
C ARG A 63 -18.29 -3.52 -9.49
N ALA A 64 -18.57 -4.27 -10.56
CA ALA A 64 -17.94 -5.57 -10.80
C ALA A 64 -16.40 -5.47 -10.92
N GLN A 65 -15.89 -4.40 -11.54
CA GLN A 65 -14.44 -4.15 -11.60
C GLN A 65 -13.85 -3.86 -10.22
N LEU A 66 -14.55 -3.09 -9.39
CA LEU A 66 -14.11 -2.81 -8.03
C LEU A 66 -14.16 -4.06 -7.14
N GLU A 67 -15.15 -4.94 -7.34
CA GLU A 67 -15.26 -6.23 -6.64
C GLU A 67 -14.09 -7.16 -7.02
N SER A 68 -13.76 -7.28 -8.32
CA SER A 68 -12.58 -8.04 -8.76
C SER A 68 -11.28 -7.47 -8.18
N ALA A 69 -11.11 -6.15 -8.21
CA ALA A 69 -9.93 -5.51 -7.65
C ALA A 69 -9.84 -5.68 -6.12
N LEU A 70 -10.99 -5.80 -5.43
CA LEU A 70 -11.02 -6.07 -4.00
C LEU A 70 -10.52 -7.49 -3.69
N ASP A 71 -10.98 -8.47 -4.47
CA ASP A 71 -10.56 -9.88 -4.34
C ASP A 71 -9.04 -10.03 -4.54
N ASP A 72 -8.49 -9.39 -5.59
CA ASP A 72 -7.04 -9.39 -5.86
C ASP A 72 -6.23 -8.77 -4.70
N LEU A 73 -6.74 -7.70 -4.08
CA LEU A 73 -6.10 -7.05 -2.93
C LEU A 73 -6.18 -7.91 -1.66
N GLU A 74 -7.29 -8.62 -1.46
CA GLU A 74 -7.47 -9.53 -0.34
C GLU A 74 -6.58 -10.77 -0.48
N ALA A 75 -6.46 -11.34 -1.69
CA ALA A 75 -5.53 -12.43 -1.99
C ALA A 75 -4.07 -12.02 -1.69
N GLN A 76 -3.66 -10.83 -2.13
CA GLN A 76 -2.32 -10.31 -1.81
C GLN A 76 -2.13 -10.12 -0.30
N LEU A 77 -3.14 -9.62 0.42
CA LEU A 77 -3.04 -9.42 1.87
C LEU A 77 -2.81 -10.72 2.65
N ILE A 78 -3.38 -11.84 2.18
CA ILE A 78 -3.17 -13.17 2.78
C ILE A 78 -1.70 -13.60 2.65
N GLU A 79 -1.00 -13.25 1.57
CA GLU A 79 0.43 -13.54 1.40
C GLU A 79 1.33 -12.77 2.40
N TYR A 80 0.82 -11.68 2.99
CA TYR A 80 1.51 -10.87 4.00
C TYR A 80 0.98 -11.11 5.43
N GLU A 81 0.15 -12.13 5.65
CA GLU A 81 -0.26 -12.62 6.97
C GLU A 81 0.70 -13.69 7.49
#